data_AF-A0A1E4IB73-F1
#
_entry.id   AF-A0A1E4IB73-F1
#
_cell.length_a   1.000
_cell.length_b   1.000
_cell.length_c   1.000
_cell.angle_alpha   90.00
_cell.angle_beta   90.00
_cell.angle_gamma   90.00
#
_symmetry.space_group_name_H-M   'P 1'
#
loop_
_entity.id
_entity.type
_entity.pdbx_description
1 polymer ?
#
loop_
_entity_poly.entity_id
_entity_poly.type
_entity_poly.pdbx_seq_one_letter_code
_entity_poly.pdbx_strand_id
1 'polypeptide(L)'
;MTTITTGTAAEIIAGFEQTFGAIFDRMKWAEDEIAQARTRHPEQADTLYHSFSLLSGGEASARMGVEAVFRAHAREILERVATGEDTRPGTAVEVVIGLLAAAERAPLSHEGFGLCARLWIAAGLPDHDEFADKLDHIEALHAARLDSEEADARRACRDDSRRLGRIECDGWHHGAQVPCTYIAAA
;
A
#
# COMPACT_ATOMS: atom_id res chain seq x y z
N MET A 1 18.59 -9.40 36.79
CA MET A 1 18.52 -10.77 36.24
C MET A 1 17.53 -10.74 35.09
N THR A 2 18.06 -10.69 33.87
CA THR A 2 17.26 -10.69 32.65
C THR A 2 17.10 -12.13 32.21
N THR A 3 15.90 -12.67 32.32
CA THR A 3 15.58 -14.03 31.86
C THR A 3 15.59 -14.01 30.34
N ILE A 4 16.65 -14.53 29.73
CA ILE A 4 16.67 -14.84 28.30
C ILE A 4 15.80 -16.08 28.14
N THR A 5 14.61 -15.91 27.57
CA THR A 5 13.75 -17.03 27.19
C THR A 5 14.42 -17.78 26.04
N THR A 6 15.07 -18.89 26.34
CA THR A 6 15.63 -19.79 25.32
C THR A 6 14.48 -20.53 24.64
N GLY A 7 13.91 -19.94 23.59
CA GLY A 7 12.96 -20.64 22.72
C GLY A 7 13.60 -21.91 22.16
N THR A 8 12.84 -23.00 22.13
CA THR A 8 13.29 -24.27 21.55
C THR A 8 13.58 -24.10 20.05
N ALA A 9 14.45 -24.93 19.48
CA ALA A 9 14.76 -24.86 18.05
C ALA A 9 13.51 -24.95 17.15
N ALA A 10 12.47 -25.68 17.58
CA ALA A 10 11.20 -25.76 16.88
C ALA A 10 10.40 -24.45 16.92
N GLU A 11 10.38 -23.75 18.06
CA GLU A 11 9.74 -22.44 18.20
C GLU A 11 10.48 -21.36 17.40
N ILE A 12 11.83 -21.45 17.36
CA ILE A 12 12.65 -20.59 16.52
C ILE A 12 12.30 -20.85 15.05
N ILE A 13 12.33 -22.11 14.58
CA ILE A 13 12.02 -22.46 13.19
C ILE A 13 10.58 -22.04 12.80
N ALA A 14 9.59 -22.31 13.66
CA ALA A 14 8.21 -21.91 13.39
C ALA A 14 8.05 -20.37 13.32
N GLY A 15 8.73 -19.63 14.20
CA GLY A 15 8.79 -18.17 14.15
C GLY A 15 9.48 -17.65 12.89
N PHE A 16 10.53 -18.33 12.43
CA PHE A 16 11.21 -18.07 11.15
C PHE A 16 10.26 -18.31 9.97
N GLU A 17 9.60 -19.46 9.89
CA GLU A 17 8.68 -19.82 8.80
C GLU A 17 7.51 -18.83 8.71
N GLN A 18 6.92 -18.43 9.83
CA GLN A 18 5.81 -17.48 9.85
C GLN A 18 6.25 -16.07 9.43
N THR A 19 7.39 -15.60 9.92
CA THR A 19 7.89 -14.24 9.61
C THR A 19 8.34 -14.13 8.16
N PHE A 20 9.11 -15.10 7.65
CA PHE A 20 9.59 -15.08 6.28
C PHE A 20 8.49 -15.45 5.28
N GLY A 21 7.56 -16.34 5.63
CA GLY A 21 6.41 -16.69 4.78
C GLY A 21 5.59 -15.46 4.40
N ALA A 22 5.22 -14.63 5.38
CA ALA A 22 4.49 -13.40 5.13
C ALA A 22 5.27 -12.39 4.25
N ILE A 23 6.60 -12.34 4.36
CA ILE A 23 7.44 -11.49 3.51
C ILE A 23 7.40 -11.99 2.05
N PHE A 24 7.60 -13.29 1.84
CA PHE A 24 7.60 -13.89 0.50
C PHE A 24 6.24 -13.78 -0.19
N ASP A 25 5.14 -13.96 0.55
CA ASP A 25 3.79 -13.78 0.02
C ASP A 25 3.58 -12.35 -0.49
N ARG A 26 4.01 -11.34 0.28
CA ARG A 26 3.92 -9.94 -0.16
C ARG A 26 4.81 -9.63 -1.37
N MET A 27 6.01 -10.20 -1.43
CA MET A 27 6.88 -10.04 -2.60
C MET A 27 6.18 -10.56 -3.86
N LYS A 28 5.57 -11.75 -3.77
CA LYS A 28 4.78 -12.33 -4.85
C LYS A 28 3.60 -11.44 -5.24
N TRP A 29 2.82 -10.95 -4.27
CA TRP A 29 1.70 -10.05 -4.55
C TRP A 29 2.15 -8.75 -5.21
N ALA A 30 3.29 -8.20 -4.79
CA ALA A 30 3.88 -7.00 -5.38
C ALA A 30 4.30 -7.23 -6.83
N GLU A 31 5.00 -8.33 -7.12
CA GLU A 31 5.38 -8.70 -8.49
C GLU A 31 4.15 -8.90 -9.39
N ASP A 32 3.11 -9.55 -8.87
CA ASP A 32 1.84 -9.74 -9.58
C ASP A 32 1.16 -8.40 -9.91
N GLU A 33 1.08 -7.45 -8.96
CA GLU A 33 0.48 -6.13 -9.20
C GLU A 33 1.33 -5.30 -10.18
N ILE A 34 2.67 -5.41 -10.13
CA ILE A 34 3.55 -4.79 -11.13
C ILE A 34 3.26 -5.36 -12.52
N ALA A 35 3.17 -6.69 -12.66
CA ALA A 35 2.85 -7.31 -13.95
C ALA A 35 1.48 -6.86 -14.49
N GLN A 36 0.47 -6.78 -13.62
CA GLN A 36 -0.86 -6.27 -13.99
C GLN A 36 -0.82 -4.78 -14.37
N ALA A 37 -0.09 -3.95 -13.62
CA ALA A 37 0.06 -2.53 -13.92
C ALA A 37 0.76 -2.32 -15.28
N ARG A 38 1.83 -3.07 -15.57
CA ARG A 38 2.53 -3.05 -16.86
C ARG A 38 1.62 -3.45 -18.03
N THR A 39 0.66 -4.34 -17.78
CA THR A 39 -0.34 -4.74 -18.79
C THR A 39 -1.34 -3.61 -19.05
N ARG A 40 -1.76 -2.89 -18.00
CA ARG A 40 -2.68 -1.74 -18.10
C ARG A 40 -2.01 -0.50 -18.71
N HIS A 41 -0.72 -0.31 -18.42
CA HIS A 41 0.08 0.87 -18.74
C HIS A 41 1.38 0.48 -19.47
N PRO A 42 1.28 0.00 -20.73
CA PRO A 42 2.43 -0.54 -21.46
C PRO A 42 3.50 0.51 -21.76
N GLU A 43 3.13 1.78 -21.89
CA GLU A 43 4.08 2.89 -22.13
C GLU A 43 4.97 3.19 -20.91
N GLN A 44 4.50 2.81 -19.71
CA GLN A 44 5.20 3.01 -18.43
C GLN A 44 5.78 1.69 -17.90
N ALA A 45 5.81 0.63 -18.72
CA ALA A 45 6.08 -0.72 -18.27
C ALA A 45 7.47 -0.90 -17.61
N ASP A 46 8.48 -0.16 -18.07
CA ASP A 46 9.83 -0.19 -17.50
C ASP A 46 9.87 0.53 -16.15
N THR A 47 9.27 1.73 -16.07
CA THR A 47 9.17 2.49 -14.81
C THR A 47 8.44 1.69 -13.73
N LEU A 48 7.34 1.03 -14.11
CA LEU A 48 6.55 0.18 -13.22
C LEU A 48 7.35 -1.04 -12.75
N TYR A 49 8.16 -1.66 -13.62
CA TYR A 49 9.06 -2.74 -13.21
C TYR A 49 10.03 -2.30 -12.11
N HIS A 50 10.58 -1.08 -12.23
CA HIS A 50 11.53 -0.53 -11.26
C HIS A 50 10.88 0.09 -10.00
N SER A 51 9.55 0.01 -9.86
CA SER A 51 8.81 0.64 -8.76
C SER A 51 8.61 -0.23 -7.53
N PHE A 52 9.15 -1.45 -7.50
CA PHE A 52 8.97 -2.41 -6.40
C PHE A 52 9.29 -1.82 -5.01
N SER A 53 10.35 -1.02 -4.90
CA SER A 53 10.76 -0.40 -3.62
C SER A 53 9.73 0.56 -3.03
N LEU A 54 8.78 1.06 -3.84
CA LEU A 54 7.74 1.98 -3.40
C LEU A 54 6.59 1.28 -2.66
N LEU A 55 6.50 -0.05 -2.71
CA LEU A 55 5.33 -0.83 -2.27
C LEU A 55 5.40 -1.30 -0.81
N SER A 56 6.38 -0.82 -0.03
CA SER A 56 6.66 -1.36 1.32
C SER A 56 5.58 -1.07 2.36
N GLY A 57 4.73 -0.06 2.14
CA GLY A 57 3.68 0.37 3.08
C GLY A 57 4.17 1.07 4.35
N GLY A 58 5.47 1.40 4.45
CA GLY A 58 6.04 2.18 5.56
C GLY A 58 5.66 1.68 6.97
N GLU A 59 5.19 2.58 7.84
CA GLU A 59 4.72 2.23 9.19
C GLU A 59 3.43 1.40 9.19
N ALA A 60 2.57 1.56 8.18
CA ALA A 60 1.32 0.82 8.05
C ALA A 60 1.54 -0.64 7.60
N SER A 61 2.74 -0.98 7.11
CA SER A 61 3.13 -2.30 6.58
C SER A 61 2.80 -3.46 7.52
N ALA A 62 2.96 -3.27 8.83
CA ALA A 62 2.67 -4.29 9.85
C ALA A 62 1.18 -4.67 9.93
N ARG A 63 0.27 -3.79 9.46
CA ARG A 63 -1.17 -4.03 9.41
C ARG A 63 -1.65 -4.47 8.02
N MET A 64 -0.76 -4.60 7.04
CA MET A 64 -1.06 -5.05 5.66
C MET A 64 -0.77 -6.55 5.46
N GLY A 65 -1.10 -7.39 6.45
CA GLY A 65 -0.89 -8.85 6.36
C GLY A 65 -1.92 -9.60 5.50
N VAL A 66 -2.98 -8.92 5.06
CA VAL A 66 -4.05 -9.50 4.25
C VAL A 66 -3.83 -9.12 2.78
N GLU A 67 -3.88 -10.11 1.88
CA GLU A 67 -3.59 -9.94 0.45
C GLU A 67 -4.38 -8.78 -0.19
N ALA A 68 -5.70 -8.72 0.03
CA ALA A 68 -6.54 -7.67 -0.54
C ALA A 68 -6.11 -6.26 -0.10
N VAL A 69 -5.69 -6.11 1.16
CA VAL A 69 -5.24 -4.83 1.74
C VAL A 69 -3.90 -4.40 1.13
N PHE A 70 -2.94 -5.33 1.06
CA PHE A 70 -1.64 -5.04 0.45
C PHE A 70 -1.77 -4.73 -1.05
N ARG A 71 -2.54 -5.53 -1.79
CA ARG A 71 -2.76 -5.30 -3.23
C ARG A 71 -3.44 -3.97 -3.51
N ALA A 72 -4.41 -3.57 -2.71
CA ALA A 72 -5.05 -2.25 -2.84
C ALA A 72 -4.03 -1.11 -2.64
N HIS A 73 -3.18 -1.19 -1.62
CA HIS A 73 -2.08 -0.23 -1.41
C HIS A 73 -1.13 -0.19 -2.61
N ALA A 74 -0.63 -1.35 -3.04
CA ALA A 74 0.31 -1.45 -4.14
C ALA A 74 -0.27 -0.91 -5.46
N ARG A 75 -1.53 -1.24 -5.75
CA ARG A 75 -2.23 -0.78 -6.96
C ARG A 75 -2.33 0.74 -7.02
N GLU A 76 -2.68 1.39 -5.91
CA GLU A 76 -2.78 2.85 -5.86
C GLU A 76 -1.41 3.51 -6.11
N ILE A 77 -0.33 2.98 -5.52
CA ILE A 77 1.03 3.49 -5.77
C ILE A 77 1.44 3.30 -7.23
N LEU A 78 1.19 2.12 -7.81
CA LEU A 78 1.53 1.82 -9.20
C LEU A 78 0.72 2.67 -10.19
N GLU A 79 -0.54 2.98 -9.87
CA GLU A 79 -1.34 3.89 -10.68
C GLU A 79 -0.74 5.30 -10.68
N ARG A 80 -0.34 5.82 -9.51
CA ARG A 80 0.36 7.11 -9.42
C ARG A 80 1.67 7.12 -10.19
N VAL A 81 2.43 6.02 -10.18
CA VAL A 81 3.64 5.89 -11.02
C VAL A 81 3.28 5.99 -12.50
N ALA A 82 2.25 5.27 -12.94
CA ALA A 82 1.84 5.25 -14.34
C ALA A 82 1.35 6.62 -14.82
N THR A 83 0.67 7.39 -13.96
CA THR A 83 0.16 8.72 -14.29
C THR A 83 1.15 9.86 -14.02
N GLY A 84 2.33 9.56 -13.46
CA GLY A 84 3.34 10.56 -13.11
C GLY A 84 2.97 11.42 -11.90
N GLU A 85 2.07 10.93 -11.05
CA GLU A 85 1.66 11.56 -9.80
C GLU A 85 2.67 11.37 -8.67
N ASP A 86 2.56 12.21 -7.63
CA ASP A 86 3.39 12.10 -6.44
C ASP A 86 3.05 10.83 -5.65
N THR A 87 4.02 9.94 -5.46
CA THR A 87 3.85 8.70 -4.71
C THR A 87 3.91 8.89 -3.20
N ARG A 88 4.40 10.04 -2.70
CA ARG A 88 4.62 10.27 -1.26
C ARG A 88 3.37 10.33 -0.39
N PRO A 89 2.24 10.95 -0.79
CA PRO A 89 1.05 11.02 0.06
C PRO A 89 0.55 9.62 0.43
N GLY A 90 -0.06 9.48 1.60
CA GLY A 90 -0.62 8.19 2.02
C GLY A 90 -1.62 7.63 1.01
N THR A 91 -1.64 6.31 0.85
CA THR A 91 -2.71 5.62 0.11
C THR A 91 -3.99 5.58 0.93
N ALA A 92 -5.12 5.28 0.28
CA ALA A 92 -6.40 5.09 0.96
C ALA A 92 -6.28 4.04 2.08
N VAL A 93 -5.58 2.94 1.81
CA VAL A 93 -5.29 1.87 2.79
C VAL A 93 -4.51 2.39 4.00
N GLU A 94 -3.45 3.18 3.78
CA GLU A 94 -2.64 3.71 4.89
C GLU A 94 -3.46 4.62 5.80
N VAL A 95 -4.31 5.46 5.22
CA VAL A 95 -5.21 6.34 5.97
C VAL A 95 -6.25 5.53 6.74
N VAL A 96 -6.89 4.53 6.12
CA VAL A 96 -7.86 3.64 6.79
C VAL A 96 -7.20 2.95 7.98
N ILE A 97 -5.99 2.40 7.82
CA ILE A 97 -5.25 1.79 8.93
C ILE A 97 -5.02 2.79 10.06
N GLY A 98 -4.64 4.03 9.73
CA GLY A 98 -4.46 5.10 10.71
C GLY A 98 -5.75 5.46 11.46
N LEU A 99 -6.88 5.56 10.75
CA LEU A 99 -8.19 5.84 11.34
C LEU A 99 -8.65 4.71 12.27
N LEU A 100 -8.51 3.46 11.85
CA LEU A 100 -8.87 2.31 12.67
C LEU A 100 -7.98 2.20 13.92
N ALA A 101 -6.67 2.50 13.80
CA ALA A 101 -5.77 2.57 14.95
C ALA A 101 -6.08 3.75 15.90
N ALA A 102 -6.71 4.82 15.41
CA ALA A 102 -7.25 5.88 16.25
C ALA A 102 -8.56 5.43 16.93
N ALA A 103 -9.42 4.70 16.21
CA ALA A 103 -10.69 4.16 16.69
C ALA A 103 -10.51 3.19 17.88
N GLU A 104 -9.38 2.47 17.92
CA GLU A 104 -8.98 1.62 19.06
C GLU A 104 -8.85 2.41 20.39
N ARG A 105 -8.61 3.73 20.33
CA ARG A 105 -8.41 4.60 21.50
C ARG A 105 -9.61 5.47 21.82
N ALA A 106 -10.36 5.91 20.80
CA ALA A 106 -11.56 6.70 20.97
C ALA A 106 -12.49 6.48 19.77
N PRO A 107 -13.82 6.44 19.95
CA PRO A 107 -14.76 6.32 18.83
C PRO A 107 -14.54 7.42 17.78
N LEU A 108 -14.64 7.05 16.50
CA LEU A 108 -14.60 8.01 15.40
C LEU A 108 -15.82 8.93 15.45
N SER A 109 -15.64 10.18 14.98
CA SER A 109 -16.77 11.06 14.67
C SER A 109 -17.53 10.54 13.44
N HIS A 110 -18.67 11.15 13.13
CA HIS A 110 -19.41 10.83 11.91
C HIS A 110 -18.58 11.09 10.66
N GLU A 111 -17.80 12.17 10.64
CA GLU A 111 -16.88 12.51 9.55
C GLU A 111 -15.71 11.53 9.49
N GLY A 112 -15.11 11.17 10.63
CA GLY A 112 -14.05 10.17 10.70
C GLY A 112 -14.50 8.80 10.19
N PHE A 113 -15.73 8.39 10.50
CA PHE A 113 -16.33 7.18 9.94
C PHE A 113 -16.58 7.33 8.43
N GLY A 114 -17.15 8.47 7.99
CA GLY A 114 -17.38 8.77 6.57
C GLY A 114 -16.11 8.70 5.74
N LEU A 115 -15.02 9.30 6.22
CA LEU A 115 -13.71 9.25 5.57
C LEU A 115 -13.17 7.81 5.50
N CYS A 116 -13.29 7.04 6.59
CA CYS A 116 -12.90 5.64 6.60
C CYS A 116 -13.67 4.83 5.55
N ALA A 117 -14.99 5.02 5.47
CA ALA A 117 -15.84 4.31 4.52
C ALA A 117 -15.55 4.71 3.06
N ARG A 118 -15.41 6.01 2.79
CA ARG A 118 -15.04 6.53 1.46
C ARG A 118 -13.74 5.90 0.96
N LEU A 119 -12.70 5.91 1.79
CA LEU A 119 -11.39 5.38 1.42
C LEU A 119 -11.37 3.86 1.33
N TRP A 120 -12.17 3.16 2.15
CA TRP A 120 -12.35 1.72 2.04
C TRP A 120 -12.92 1.33 0.67
N ILE A 121 -13.97 2.02 0.23
CA ILE A 121 -14.61 1.81 -1.08
C ILE A 121 -13.66 2.21 -2.21
N ALA A 122 -12.98 3.35 -2.10
CA ALA A 122 -12.03 3.82 -3.10
C ALA A 122 -10.85 2.83 -3.29
N ALA A 123 -10.41 2.17 -2.21
CA ALA A 123 -9.39 1.13 -2.26
C ALA A 123 -9.91 -0.21 -2.86
N GLY A 124 -11.22 -0.34 -3.10
CA GLY A 124 -11.83 -1.57 -3.60
C GLY A 124 -11.75 -2.73 -2.61
N LEU A 125 -11.74 -2.43 -1.31
CA LEU A 125 -11.71 -3.44 -0.25
C LEU A 125 -13.08 -4.14 -0.13
N PRO A 126 -13.12 -5.40 0.36
CA PRO A 126 -14.37 -6.13 0.52
C PRO A 126 -15.37 -5.37 1.40
N ASP A 127 -16.62 -5.27 0.94
CA ASP A 127 -17.67 -4.65 1.73
C ASP A 127 -17.97 -5.47 2.99
N HIS A 128 -18.11 -4.77 4.11
CA HIS A 128 -18.49 -5.33 5.40
C HIS A 128 -19.59 -4.41 5.97
N ASP A 129 -20.70 -4.98 6.43
CA ASP A 129 -21.72 -4.30 7.25
C ASP A 129 -22.37 -3.01 6.65
N GLU A 130 -22.71 -3.04 5.36
CA GLU A 130 -23.45 -1.96 4.67
C GLU A 130 -22.73 -0.60 4.77
N PHE A 131 -21.40 -0.61 4.69
CA PHE A 131 -20.57 0.61 4.78
C PHE A 131 -20.96 1.62 3.68
N ALA A 132 -21.27 1.13 2.49
CA ALA A 132 -21.71 1.95 1.36
C ALA A 132 -23.04 2.68 1.64
N ASP A 133 -24.04 1.98 2.18
CA ASP A 133 -25.36 2.55 2.43
C ASP A 133 -25.33 3.66 3.50
N LYS A 134 -24.44 3.53 4.49
CA LYS A 134 -24.24 4.56 5.54
C LYS A 134 -23.43 5.75 5.03
N LEU A 135 -22.59 5.56 4.02
CA LEU A 135 -21.76 6.61 3.44
C LEU A 135 -22.61 7.65 2.70
N ASP A 136 -23.63 7.24 1.94
CA ASP A 136 -24.48 8.16 1.15
C ASP A 136 -25.06 9.32 1.97
N HIS A 137 -25.54 9.03 3.18
CA HIS A 137 -26.08 10.05 4.06
C HIS A 137 -25.01 11.04 4.55
N ILE A 138 -23.83 10.52 4.90
CA ILE A 138 -22.72 11.33 5.39
C ILE A 138 -22.15 12.20 4.26
N GLU A 139 -22.00 11.64 3.06
CA GLU A 139 -21.57 12.35 1.86
C GLU A 139 -22.48 13.53 1.54
N ALA A 140 -23.80 13.31 1.56
CA ALA A 140 -24.78 14.36 1.28
C ALA A 140 -24.66 15.57 2.23
N LEU A 141 -24.17 15.36 3.45
CA LEU A 141 -24.04 16.40 4.48
C LEU A 141 -22.63 16.98 4.58
N HIS A 142 -21.60 16.20 4.27
CA HIS A 142 -20.21 16.50 4.66
C HIS A 142 -19.18 16.39 3.54
N ALA A 143 -19.55 16.15 2.27
CA ALA A 143 -18.61 15.91 1.16
C ALA A 143 -17.42 16.89 1.10
N ALA A 144 -17.67 18.20 1.10
CA ALA A 144 -16.59 19.20 1.02
C ALA A 144 -15.62 19.18 2.22
N ARG A 145 -16.14 18.79 3.40
CA ARG A 145 -15.32 18.63 4.59
C ARG A 145 -14.49 17.36 4.51
N LEU A 146 -15.10 16.26 4.06
CA LEU A 146 -14.40 14.99 3.83
C LEU A 146 -13.27 15.14 2.80
N ASP A 147 -13.45 15.95 1.75
CA ASP A 147 -12.38 16.24 0.78
C ASP A 147 -11.17 16.90 1.45
N SER A 148 -11.44 17.84 2.35
CA SER A 148 -10.38 18.53 3.12
C SER A 148 -9.70 17.57 4.10
N GLU A 149 -10.49 16.77 4.82
CA GLU A 149 -10.00 15.79 5.78
C GLU A 149 -9.21 14.66 5.11
N GLU A 150 -9.62 14.21 3.92
CA GLU A 150 -8.85 13.24 3.13
C GLU A 150 -7.49 13.81 2.74
N ALA A 151 -7.45 15.06 2.25
CA ALA A 151 -6.21 15.70 1.87
C ALA A 151 -5.27 15.86 3.08
N ASP A 152 -5.80 16.20 4.26
CA ASP A 152 -5.05 16.26 5.52
C ASP A 152 -4.57 14.88 5.96
N ALA A 153 -5.41 13.86 5.91
CA ALA A 153 -5.06 12.50 6.32
C ALA A 153 -3.96 11.90 5.42
N ARG A 154 -4.06 12.08 4.09
CA ARG A 154 -3.02 11.66 3.15
C ARG A 154 -1.71 12.42 3.37
N ARG A 155 -1.76 13.69 3.75
CA ARG A 155 -0.58 14.47 4.17
C ARG A 155 0.03 13.92 5.46
N ALA A 156 -0.80 13.56 6.44
CA ALA A 156 -0.34 13.00 7.71
C ALA A 156 0.31 11.61 7.53
N CYS A 157 -0.20 10.80 6.61
CA CYS A 157 0.35 9.48 6.26
C CYS A 157 1.46 9.54 5.19
N ARG A 158 2.04 10.72 4.93
CA ARG A 158 3.04 10.90 3.88
C ARG A 158 4.36 10.21 4.20
N ASP A 159 4.89 9.50 3.21
CA ASP A 159 6.21 8.88 3.24
C ASP A 159 7.15 9.61 2.28
N ASP A 160 8.07 10.41 2.82
CA ASP A 160 9.01 11.21 2.04
C ASP A 160 10.03 10.38 1.26
N SER A 161 10.26 9.13 1.71
CA SER A 161 11.19 8.19 1.09
C SER A 161 10.59 7.47 -0.11
N ARG A 162 9.26 7.47 -0.25
CA ARG A 162 8.53 6.85 -1.36
C ARG A 162 8.62 7.70 -2.63
N ARG A 163 9.81 7.68 -3.22
CA ARG A 163 10.13 8.31 -4.51
C ARG A 163 10.95 7.36 -5.35
N LEU A 164 10.65 7.33 -6.63
CA LEU A 164 11.52 6.67 -7.60
C LEU A 164 12.80 7.51 -7.71
N GLY A 165 13.93 6.94 -7.28
CA GLY A 165 15.23 7.56 -7.44
C GLY A 165 15.71 7.49 -8.90
N ARG A 166 17.01 7.72 -9.11
CA ARG A 166 17.63 7.39 -10.39
C ARG A 166 17.50 5.89 -10.62
N ILE A 167 16.91 5.50 -11.75
CA ILE A 167 16.83 4.11 -12.16
C ILE A 167 18.14 3.75 -12.88
N GLU A 168 18.80 2.71 -12.38
CA GLU A 168 19.95 2.09 -13.02
C GLU A 168 19.53 0.68 -13.42
N CYS A 169 19.53 0.39 -14.72
CA CYS A 169 19.16 -0.91 -15.27
C CYS A 169 20.29 -1.45 -16.15
N ASP A 170 20.62 -2.73 -15.97
CA ASP A 170 21.59 -3.46 -16.78
C ASP A 170 20.94 -4.25 -17.93
N GLY A 171 19.62 -4.10 -18.10
CA GLY A 171 18.81 -4.76 -19.12
C GLY A 171 18.30 -6.14 -18.71
N TRP A 172 18.46 -6.56 -17.45
CA TRP A 172 17.98 -7.86 -16.98
C TRP A 172 16.75 -7.73 -16.09
N HIS A 173 15.62 -8.23 -16.57
CA HIS A 173 14.37 -8.28 -15.80
C HIS A 173 14.02 -9.74 -15.50
N HIS A 174 13.93 -10.10 -14.21
CA HIS A 174 13.69 -11.48 -13.74
C HIS A 174 14.56 -12.55 -14.42
N GLY A 175 15.84 -12.26 -14.66
CA GLY A 175 16.77 -13.20 -15.28
C GLY A 175 16.66 -13.32 -16.80
N ALA A 176 15.86 -12.47 -17.46
CA ALA A 176 15.80 -12.36 -18.91
C ALA A 176 16.31 -11.00 -19.39
N GLN A 177 17.03 -10.98 -20.51
CA GLN A 177 17.37 -9.72 -21.17
C GLN A 177 16.13 -9.09 -21.80
N VAL A 178 15.93 -7.80 -21.54
CA VAL A 178 14.84 -7.00 -22.10
C VAL A 178 15.37 -5.66 -22.61
N PRO A 179 14.75 -5.07 -23.65
CA PRO A 179 15.12 -3.75 -24.14
C PRO A 179 14.53 -2.65 -23.24
N CYS A 180 15.00 -2.56 -22.00
CA CYS A 180 14.54 -1.56 -21.04
C CYS A 180 15.06 -0.16 -21.42
N THR A 181 14.16 0.83 -21.37
CA THR A 181 14.45 2.25 -21.64
C THR A 181 15.48 2.86 -20.70
N TYR A 182 15.68 2.27 -19.51
CA TYR A 182 16.67 2.70 -18.51
C TYR A 182 18.01 1.98 -18.59
N ILE A 183 18.24 1.13 -19.60
CA ILE A 183 19.58 0.65 -19.88
C ILE A 183 20.46 1.87 -20.06
N ALA A 184 21.49 2.01 -19.23
CA ALA A 184 22.45 3.09 -19.40
C ALA A 184 22.95 3.03 -20.85
N ALA A 185 22.64 4.06 -21.64
CA ALA A 185 23.29 4.24 -22.93
C ALA A 185 24.78 4.27 -22.62
N ALA A 186 25.48 3.19 -22.96
CA ALA A 186 26.90 3.04 -22.73
C ALA A 186 27.69 4.18 -23.39
#